data_AF-A0A820Q7Y4-F1
#
_entry.id   AF-A0A820Q7Y4-F1
#
_cell.length_a   1.000
_cell.length_b   1.000
_cell.length_c   1.000
_cell.angle_alpha   90.00
_cell.angle_beta   90.00
_cell.angle_gamma   90.00
#
_symmetry.space_group_name_H-M   'P 1'
#
loop_
_entity.id
_entity.type
_entity.pdbx_description
1 polymer ?
#
loop_
_entity_poly.entity_id
_entity_poly.type
_entity_poly.pdbx_seq_one_letter_code
_entity_poly.pdbx_strand_id
1 'polypeptide(L)'
;YNINSTWLNSNIYGTGSVTSCHHCDTEVCGDATNPSDFSQCQMVTCNTNVTSCLAYDLWNNVATGEQCYQSQCAPEYLNGANGEIYGGKYRIDLEAVVYLAKDRSKYDIWEMDVYCAVNNCTRPTIFQEV
;
A
#
# COMPACT_ATOMS: atom_id res chain seq x y z
N TYR A 1 15.25 -6.09 7.42
CA TYR A 1 14.11 -5.15 7.60
C TYR A 1 13.30 -5.65 8.77
N ASN A 2 13.28 -4.92 9.87
CA ASN A 2 12.41 -5.20 11.01
C ASN A 2 11.43 -4.03 11.08
N ILE A 3 10.28 -4.17 10.44
CA ILE A 3 9.18 -3.21 10.60
C ILE A 3 8.76 -3.32 12.07
N ASN A 4 8.91 -2.23 12.82
CA ASN A 4 8.65 -2.29 14.26
C ASN A 4 7.14 -2.44 14.53
N SER A 5 6.81 -3.06 15.66
CA SER A 5 5.42 -3.32 16.05
C SER A 5 4.57 -2.05 16.22
N THR A 6 5.18 -0.95 16.66
CA THR A 6 4.49 0.35 16.78
C THR A 6 4.05 0.85 15.42
N TRP A 7 4.91 0.80 14.40
CA TRP A 7 4.56 1.20 13.05
C TRP A 7 3.45 0.32 12.48
N LEU A 8 3.56 -1.01 12.64
CA LEU A 8 2.50 -1.93 12.18
C LEU A 8 1.16 -1.64 12.85
N ASN A 9 1.16 -1.40 14.16
CA ASN A 9 -0.05 -1.04 14.90
C ASN A 9 -0.64 0.29 14.44
N SER A 10 0.19 1.28 14.11
CA SER A 10 -0.26 2.59 13.68
C SER A 10 -0.70 2.65 12.22
N ASN A 11 -0.17 1.79 11.35
CA ASN A 11 -0.35 1.91 9.89
C ASN A 11 -1.05 0.73 9.23
N ILE A 12 -0.94 -0.46 9.80
CA ILE A 12 -1.50 -1.70 9.22
C ILE A 12 -2.70 -2.18 10.03
N TYR A 13 -2.55 -2.36 11.35
CA TYR A 13 -3.60 -2.95 12.18
C TYR A 13 -4.62 -1.92 12.68
N GLY A 14 -4.16 -0.82 13.29
CA GLY A 14 -4.99 0.20 13.91
C GLY A 14 -6.05 -0.37 14.86
N THR A 15 -7.30 0.02 14.63
CA THR A 15 -8.47 -0.49 15.36
C THR A 15 -9.02 -1.79 14.78
N GLY A 16 -8.45 -2.26 13.67
CA GLY A 16 -8.86 -3.47 12.98
C GLY A 16 -9.96 -3.29 11.93
N SER A 17 -10.36 -2.05 11.62
CA SER A 17 -11.33 -1.73 10.58
C SER A 17 -11.14 -0.33 10.00
N VAL A 18 -11.44 -0.19 8.70
CA VAL A 18 -11.62 1.10 8.01
C VAL A 18 -13.08 1.34 7.65
N THR A 19 -13.42 2.60 7.39
CA THR A 19 -14.69 3.00 6.78
C THR A 19 -14.51 3.57 5.37
N SER A 20 -13.29 4.01 5.04
CA SER A 20 -12.98 4.66 3.78
C SER A 20 -11.52 4.47 3.40
N CYS A 21 -11.26 4.44 2.10
CA CYS A 21 -9.93 4.28 1.50
C CYS A 21 -9.77 5.31 0.39
N HIS A 22 -8.52 5.61 0.02
CA HIS A 22 -8.28 6.28 -1.27
C HIS A 22 -8.67 5.29 -2.36
N HIS A 23 -9.30 5.82 -3.42
CA HIS A 23 -9.73 5.02 -4.56
C HIS A 23 -9.16 5.60 -5.84
N CYS A 24 -8.32 4.82 -6.50
CA CYS A 24 -7.80 5.07 -7.83
C CYS A 24 -8.33 3.96 -8.75
N ASP A 25 -9.29 4.29 -9.63
CA ASP A 25 -9.86 3.32 -10.58
C ASP A 25 -8.78 2.69 -11.48
N THR A 26 -7.74 3.46 -11.78
CA THR A 26 -6.56 3.06 -12.54
C THR A 26 -5.30 3.51 -11.82
N GLU A 27 -4.16 3.06 -12.33
CA GLU A 27 -2.84 3.60 -11.99
C GLU A 27 -2.85 5.14 -12.07
N VAL A 28 -2.37 5.79 -11.01
CA VAL A 28 -2.12 7.23 -10.96
C VAL A 28 -0.65 7.46 -10.69
N CYS A 29 0.00 8.18 -11.60
CA CYS A 29 1.41 8.52 -11.52
C CYS A 29 1.61 9.96 -11.05
N GLY A 30 2.59 10.16 -10.20
CA GLY A 30 3.14 11.48 -9.93
C GLY A 30 3.99 12.01 -11.09
N ASP A 31 4.69 13.11 -10.81
CA ASP A 31 5.73 13.66 -11.67
C ASP A 31 6.97 14.03 -10.83
N ALA A 32 7.99 14.60 -11.47
CA ALA A 32 9.24 14.98 -10.80
C ALA A 32 9.09 16.07 -9.71
N THR A 33 7.95 16.78 -9.67
CA THR A 33 7.66 17.84 -8.69
C THR A 33 6.63 17.42 -7.65
N ASN A 34 5.73 16.51 -8.02
CA ASN A 34 4.77 15.87 -7.14
C ASN A 34 4.91 14.36 -7.31
N PRO A 35 5.82 13.71 -6.56
CA PRO A 35 6.14 12.28 -6.65
C PRO A 35 4.94 11.33 -6.70
N SER A 36 3.78 11.78 -6.23
CA SER A 36 2.52 11.06 -6.29
C SER A 36 1.35 12.04 -6.40
N ASP A 37 0.50 11.92 -7.42
CA ASP A 37 -0.67 12.79 -7.57
C ASP A 37 -1.87 12.29 -6.76
N PHE A 38 -1.84 12.56 -5.46
CA PHE A 38 -2.90 12.21 -4.52
C PHE A 38 -4.28 12.81 -4.88
N SER A 39 -4.30 13.92 -5.61
CA SER A 39 -5.55 14.64 -5.88
C SER A 39 -6.52 13.85 -6.75
N GLN A 40 -5.98 12.92 -7.54
CA GLN A 40 -6.76 12.05 -8.43
C GLN A 40 -7.39 10.86 -7.69
N CYS A 41 -6.88 10.48 -6.51
CA CYS A 41 -7.43 9.38 -5.74
C CYS A 41 -8.25 9.92 -4.58
N GLN A 42 -9.56 10.02 -4.79
CA GLN A 42 -10.48 10.56 -3.79
C GLN A 42 -10.68 9.54 -2.66
N MET A 43 -10.91 10.02 -1.44
CA MET A 43 -11.37 9.17 -0.34
C MET A 43 -12.83 8.76 -0.57
N VAL A 44 -13.07 7.45 -0.69
CA VAL A 44 -14.42 6.88 -0.87
C VAL A 44 -14.82 6.04 0.34
N THR A 45 -16.11 5.98 0.61
CA THR A 45 -16.65 5.11 1.67
C THR A 45 -16.71 3.67 1.18
N CYS A 46 -16.19 2.73 1.96
CA CYS A 46 -16.25 1.32 1.64
C CYS A 46 -17.62 0.71 1.99
N ASN A 47 -17.96 -0.41 1.35
CA ASN A 47 -19.14 -1.20 1.73
C ASN A 47 -19.05 -1.63 3.21
N THR A 48 -20.20 -1.84 3.85
CA THR A 48 -20.28 -2.17 5.28
C THR A 48 -19.58 -3.47 5.67
N ASN A 49 -19.39 -4.39 4.71
CA ASN A 49 -18.70 -5.66 4.93
C ASN A 49 -17.20 -5.58 4.62
N VAL A 50 -16.69 -4.42 4.20
CA VAL A 50 -15.29 -4.19 3.89
C VAL A 50 -14.61 -3.50 5.07
N THR A 51 -13.64 -4.19 5.67
CA THR A 51 -12.92 -3.67 6.85
C THR A 51 -11.44 -3.36 6.58
N SER A 52 -10.99 -3.43 5.33
CA SER A 52 -9.60 -3.17 4.94
C SER A 52 -9.49 -2.39 3.63
N CYS A 53 -8.33 -1.79 3.42
CA CYS A 53 -7.93 -1.13 2.19
C CYS A 53 -6.72 -1.83 1.56
N LEU A 54 -6.52 -1.57 0.27
CA LEU A 54 -5.42 -2.06 -0.55
C LEU A 54 -4.70 -0.89 -1.19
N ALA A 55 -3.37 -0.94 -1.20
CA ALA A 55 -2.54 -0.03 -1.99
C ALA A 55 -1.44 -0.83 -2.68
N TYR A 56 -1.22 -0.54 -3.96
CA TYR A 56 -0.28 -1.21 -4.85
C TYR A 56 0.75 -0.19 -5.34
N ASP A 57 2.04 -0.48 -5.17
CA ASP A 57 3.13 0.25 -5.81
C ASP A 57 3.40 -0.37 -7.19
N LEU A 58 2.88 0.27 -8.24
CA LEU A 58 2.90 -0.29 -9.60
C LEU A 58 4.20 0.05 -10.33
N TRP A 59 4.75 1.24 -10.06
CA TRP A 59 6.02 1.67 -10.61
C TRP A 59 6.66 2.75 -9.75
N ASN A 60 7.98 2.65 -9.58
CA ASN A 60 8.77 3.65 -8.89
C ASN A 60 10.03 3.97 -9.70
N ASN A 61 10.17 5.23 -10.10
CA ASN A 61 11.39 5.75 -10.67
C ASN A 61 12.34 6.21 -9.58
N VAL A 62 13.26 5.34 -9.18
CA VAL A 62 14.23 5.61 -8.11
C VAL A 62 15.16 6.79 -8.38
N ALA A 63 15.33 7.21 -9.63
CA ALA A 63 16.16 8.36 -9.98
C ALA A 63 15.46 9.70 -9.74
N THR A 64 14.14 9.74 -9.89
CA THR A 64 13.33 10.97 -9.78
C THR A 64 12.37 10.97 -8.59
N GLY A 65 12.15 9.81 -7.96
CA GLY A 65 11.15 9.58 -6.92
C GLY A 65 9.72 9.49 -7.45
N GLU A 66 9.50 9.52 -8.76
CA GLU A 66 8.17 9.42 -9.37
C GLU A 66 7.55 8.05 -9.08
N GLN A 67 6.33 8.05 -8.57
CA GLN A 67 5.61 6.85 -8.19
C GLN A 67 4.27 6.76 -8.90
N CYS A 68 3.96 5.58 -9.41
CA CYS A 68 2.64 5.18 -9.86
C CYS A 68 2.04 4.19 -8.88
N TYR A 69 0.84 4.49 -8.40
CA TYR A 69 0.17 3.64 -7.42
C TYR A 69 -1.29 3.45 -7.80
N GLN A 70 -1.88 2.41 -7.22
CA GLN A 70 -3.31 2.17 -7.25
C GLN A 70 -3.79 1.88 -5.83
N SER A 71 -5.01 2.30 -5.49
CA SER A 71 -5.59 1.99 -4.19
C SER A 71 -7.09 1.83 -4.27
N GLN A 72 -7.65 1.03 -3.36
CA GLN A 72 -9.09 0.79 -3.28
C GLN A 72 -9.49 0.18 -1.94
N CYS A 73 -10.79 0.16 -1.69
CA CYS A 73 -11.39 -0.70 -0.66
C CYS A 73 -11.12 -2.18 -1.01
N ALA A 74 -10.77 -2.97 0.00
CA ALA A 74 -10.48 -4.39 -0.21
C ALA A 74 -11.74 -5.19 -0.57
N PRO A 75 -11.63 -6.26 -1.38
CA PRO A 75 -12.72 -7.20 -1.58
C PRO A 75 -13.23 -7.80 -0.27
N GLU A 76 -14.56 -8.00 -0.17
CA GLU A 76 -15.21 -8.51 1.05
C GLU A 76 -14.68 -9.86 1.53
N TYR A 77 -14.22 -10.72 0.60
CA TYR A 77 -13.70 -12.04 0.94
C TYR A 77 -12.48 -12.00 1.86
N LEU A 78 -11.73 -10.88 1.89
CA LEU A 78 -10.55 -10.72 2.75
C LEU A 78 -10.89 -10.57 4.24
N ASN A 79 -12.16 -10.31 4.61
CA ASN A 79 -12.56 -10.08 6.00
C ASN A 79 -13.01 -11.33 6.77
N GLY A 80 -12.77 -12.53 6.23
CA GLY A 80 -13.17 -13.79 6.85
C GLY A 80 -12.17 -14.92 6.60
N ALA A 81 -12.60 -16.15 6.87
CA ALA A 81 -11.76 -17.35 6.76
C ALA A 81 -11.15 -17.55 5.35
N ASN A 82 -11.85 -17.10 4.30
CA ASN A 82 -11.31 -17.12 2.95
C ASN A 82 -10.14 -16.16 2.79
N GLY A 83 -10.19 -14.99 3.43
CA GLY A 83 -9.13 -13.99 3.41
C GLY A 83 -7.81 -14.54 3.94
N GLU A 84 -7.85 -15.27 5.04
CA GLU A 84 -6.67 -15.91 5.64
C GLU A 84 -5.96 -16.88 4.67
N ILE A 85 -6.69 -17.54 3.77
CA ILE A 85 -6.12 -18.39 2.72
C ILE A 85 -5.31 -17.55 1.71
N TYR A 86 -5.74 -16.32 1.46
CA TYR A 86 -5.07 -15.37 0.55
C TYR A 86 -4.14 -14.40 1.29
N GLY A 87 -3.63 -14.77 2.48
CA GLY A 87 -2.68 -13.95 3.26
C GLY A 87 -3.32 -12.98 4.26
N GLY A 88 -4.65 -12.90 4.29
CA GLY A 88 -5.39 -12.09 5.27
C GLY A 88 -5.43 -10.60 4.92
N LYS A 89 -6.25 -9.85 5.67
CA LYS A 89 -6.44 -8.40 5.47
C LYS A 89 -5.34 -7.51 6.06
N TYR A 90 -4.31 -8.11 6.67
CA TYR A 90 -3.18 -7.41 7.25
C TYR A 90 -1.88 -8.01 6.75
N ARG A 91 -1.29 -7.40 5.73
CA ARG A 91 -0.01 -7.87 5.20
C ARG A 91 0.67 -6.79 4.37
N ILE A 92 1.96 -7.00 4.20
CA ILE A 92 2.78 -6.29 3.24
C ILE A 92 3.41 -7.37 2.40
N ASP A 93 3.06 -7.38 1.12
CA ASP A 93 3.67 -8.28 0.15
C ASP A 93 4.81 -7.51 -0.53
N LEU A 94 5.96 -8.18 -0.69
CA LEU A 94 7.18 -7.63 -1.30
C LEU A 94 7.57 -8.58 -2.44
N GLU A 95 7.25 -8.21 -3.66
CA GLU A 95 7.31 -9.09 -4.82
C GLU A 95 8.72 -9.10 -5.44
N ALA A 96 9.39 -7.94 -5.48
CA ALA A 96 10.68 -7.81 -6.13
C ALA A 96 11.64 -6.86 -5.41
N VAL A 97 12.84 -7.39 -5.12
CA VAL A 97 13.97 -6.62 -4.59
C VAL A 97 15.11 -6.70 -5.60
N VAL A 98 15.46 -5.56 -6.21
CA VAL A 98 16.52 -5.46 -7.21
C VAL A 98 17.79 -4.96 -6.54
N TYR A 99 18.85 -5.76 -6.57
CA TYR A 99 20.15 -5.36 -6.03
C TYR A 99 21.04 -4.78 -7.13
N LEU A 100 21.74 -3.68 -6.85
CA LEU A 100 22.81 -3.23 -7.72
C LEU A 100 23.97 -4.24 -7.67
N ALA A 101 24.37 -4.76 -8.83
CA ALA A 101 25.25 -5.93 -8.96
C ALA A 101 26.60 -5.85 -8.21
N LYS A 102 27.08 -4.65 -7.88
CA LYS A 102 28.35 -4.43 -7.17
C LYS A 102 28.22 -4.11 -5.68
N ASP A 103 27.03 -3.75 -5.21
CA ASP A 103 26.79 -3.33 -3.83
C ASP A 103 25.42 -3.82 -3.36
N ARG A 104 25.39 -4.97 -2.67
CA ARG A 104 24.16 -5.56 -2.14
C ARG A 104 23.55 -4.78 -0.97
N SER A 105 24.23 -3.75 -0.47
CA SER A 105 23.64 -2.82 0.49
C SER A 105 22.77 -1.75 -0.20
N LYS A 106 22.85 -1.66 -1.53
CA LYS A 106 22.00 -0.81 -2.36
C LYS A 106 21.04 -1.69 -3.14
N TYR A 107 19.77 -1.53 -2.84
CA TYR A 107 18.70 -2.27 -3.46
C TYR A 107 17.49 -1.36 -3.63
N ASP A 108 16.67 -1.67 -4.62
CA ASP A 108 15.40 -1.02 -4.88
C ASP A 108 14.27 -2.05 -4.67
N ILE A 109 13.20 -1.62 -4.01
CA ILE A 109 11.95 -2.39 -3.96
C ILE A 109 11.19 -1.99 -5.22
N TRP A 110 10.89 -2.99 -6.06
CA TRP A 110 10.29 -2.74 -7.36
C TRP A 110 8.76 -2.79 -7.31
N GLU A 111 8.21 -3.64 -6.44
CA GLU A 111 6.77 -3.78 -6.24
C GLU A 111 6.51 -4.12 -4.77
N MET A 112 5.47 -3.52 -4.22
CA MET A 112 5.03 -3.68 -2.85
C MET A 112 3.51 -3.48 -2.77
N ASP A 113 2.84 -4.42 -2.10
CA ASP A 113 1.41 -4.32 -1.84
C ASP A 113 1.13 -4.20 -0.35
N VAL A 114 0.24 -3.27 0.02
CA VAL A 114 -0.15 -3.01 1.40
C VAL A 114 -1.63 -3.31 1.62
N TYR A 115 -1.89 -4.18 2.59
CA TYR A 115 -3.23 -4.56 3.06
C TYR A 115 -3.37 -4.09 4.51
N CYS A 116 -4.28 -3.16 4.75
CA CYS A 116 -4.33 -2.43 6.01
C CYS A 116 -5.77 -2.15 6.47
N ALA A 117 -5.98 -2.03 7.78
CA ALA A 117 -7.25 -1.64 8.38
C ALA A 117 -7.11 -0.41 9.28
N VAL A 118 -6.43 0.62 8.76
CA VAL A 118 -6.32 1.93 9.40
C VAL A 118 -6.81 2.99 8.44
N ASN A 119 -7.60 3.95 8.93
CA ASN A 119 -8.04 5.05 8.07
C ASN A 119 -6.82 5.78 7.50
N ASN A 120 -6.87 6.14 6.21
CA ASN A 120 -5.77 6.79 5.51
C ASN A 120 -4.47 5.95 5.42
N CYS A 121 -4.59 4.61 5.42
CA CYS A 121 -3.44 3.72 5.23
C CYS A 121 -3.01 3.54 3.77
N THR A 122 -3.84 3.95 2.80
CA THR A 122 -3.54 3.90 1.35
C THR A 122 -2.95 5.18 0.80
N ARG A 123 -2.26 5.96 1.66
CA ARG A 123 -1.51 7.13 1.20
C ARG A 123 -0.26 6.65 0.43
N PRO A 124 0.08 7.20 -0.73
CA PRO A 124 1.32 6.89 -1.45
C PRO A 124 2.60 6.86 -0.62
N THR A 125 2.74 7.72 0.40
CA THR A 125 3.95 7.71 1.24
C THR A 125 4.13 6.41 2.04
N ILE A 126 3.11 5.55 2.15
CA ILE A 126 3.17 4.29 2.91
C ILE A 126 4.30 3.37 2.44
N PHE A 127 4.58 3.33 1.13
CA PHE A 127 5.60 2.47 0.53
C PHE A 127 7.03 2.91 0.88
N GLN A 128 7.22 4.18 1.25
CA GLN A 128 8.51 4.75 1.64
C GLN A 128 8.82 4.54 3.13
N GLU A 129 7.85 4.04 3.90
CA GLU A 129 7.95 3.85 5.35
C GLU A 129 8.35 2.41 5.76
N VAL A 130 8.40 1.49 4.80
CA VAL A 130 8.60 0.03 4.98
C VAL A 130 10.07 -0.38 4.94
#